data_AF-A0A5C3P720-F1
#
_entry.id   AF-A0A5C3P720-F1
#
_cell.length_a   1.000
_cell.length_b   1.000
_cell.length_c   1.000
_cell.angle_alpha   90.00
_cell.angle_beta   90.00
_cell.angle_gamma   90.00
#
_symmetry.space_group_name_H-M   'P 1'
#
loop_
_entity.id
_entity.type
_entity.pdbx_description
1 polymer ?
#
loop_
_entity_poly.entity_id
_entity_poly.type
_entity_poly.pdbx_seq_one_letter_code
_entity_poly.pdbx_strand_id
1 'polypeptide(L)'
;EIQQQYNRYQNELQALAGKIGELEQEAEEHNLVLSTLDEALANEPNRKCFRLVGGVLVERTVKDVVPALKTNRDGIQKVIANLVEQYKAKDEEFEKLKREYNIRPASAG
;
A
#
# COMPACT_ATOMS: atom_id res chain seq x y z
N GLU A 1 -1.04 -26.25 -20.98
CA GLU A 1 -0.06 -25.66 -20.03
C GLU A 1 0.06 -24.15 -20.17
N ILE A 2 0.30 -23.61 -21.37
CA ILE A 2 0.44 -22.14 -21.59
C ILE A 2 -0.76 -21.32 -21.14
N GLN A 3 -2.00 -21.74 -21.45
CA GLN A 3 -3.20 -21.02 -20.97
C GLN A 3 -3.28 -20.94 -19.44
N GLN A 4 -2.84 -22.00 -18.74
CA GLN A 4 -2.84 -22.01 -17.27
C GLN A 4 -1.77 -21.07 -16.73
N GLN A 5 -0.58 -21.03 -17.34
CA GLN A 5 0.47 -20.07 -16.98
C GLN A 5 0.03 -18.63 -17.23
N TYR A 6 -0.61 -18.36 -18.37
CA TYR A 6 -1.16 -17.04 -18.71
C TYR A 6 -2.17 -16.58 -17.65
N ASN A 7 -3.15 -17.43 -17.31
CA ASN A 7 -4.15 -17.11 -16.29
C ASN A 7 -3.51 -16.90 -14.90
N ARG A 8 -2.44 -17.64 -14.56
CA ARG A 8 -1.70 -17.44 -13.31
C ARG A 8 -1.05 -16.06 -13.26
N TYR A 9 -0.34 -15.65 -14.31
CA TYR A 9 0.26 -14.31 -14.37
C TYR A 9 -0.79 -13.21 -14.24
N GLN A 10 -1.92 -13.32 -14.94
CA GLN A 10 -3.00 -12.33 -14.81
C GLN A 10 -3.54 -12.25 -13.38
N ASN A 11 -3.78 -13.38 -12.73
CA ASN A 11 -4.28 -13.43 -11.36
C ASN A 11 -3.25 -12.85 -10.37
N GLU A 12 -1.96 -13.17 -10.54
CA GLU A 12 -0.87 -12.66 -9.71
C GLU A 12 -0.73 -11.14 -9.85
N LEU A 13 -0.74 -10.61 -11.09
CA LEU A 13 -0.67 -9.18 -11.35
C LEU A 13 -1.89 -8.44 -10.79
N GLN A 14 -3.10 -8.99 -10.94
CA GLN A 14 -4.32 -8.41 -10.39
C GLN A 14 -4.29 -8.40 -8.85
N ALA A 15 -3.81 -9.48 -8.22
CA ALA A 15 -3.66 -9.54 -6.77
C ALA A 15 -2.64 -8.53 -6.25
N LEU A 16 -1.49 -8.39 -6.92
CA LEU A 16 -0.48 -7.39 -6.57
C LEU A 16 -1.03 -5.96 -6.72
N ALA A 17 -1.70 -5.65 -7.83
CA ALA A 17 -2.31 -4.34 -8.06
C ALA A 17 -3.38 -4.02 -7.02
N GLY A 18 -4.24 -4.98 -6.69
CA GLY A 18 -5.23 -4.82 -5.62
C GLY A 18 -4.57 -4.53 -4.28
N LYS A 19 -3.52 -5.28 -3.93
CA LYS A 19 -2.84 -5.08 -2.65
C LYS A 19 -2.10 -3.75 -2.55
N ILE A 20 -1.51 -3.29 -3.65
CA ILE A 20 -0.88 -1.97 -3.75
C ILE A 20 -1.94 -0.89 -3.47
N GLY A 21 -3.08 -0.92 -4.15
CA GLY A 21 -4.15 0.07 -3.98
C GLY A 21 -4.71 0.11 -2.56
N GLU A 22 -4.90 -1.05 -1.92
CA GLU A 22 -5.30 -1.12 -0.50
C GLU A 22 -4.31 -0.39 0.42
N LEU A 23 -3.02 -0.66 0.26
CA LEU A 23 -1.98 -0.07 1.10
C LEU A 23 -1.76 1.42 0.81
N GLU A 24 -1.94 1.85 -0.44
CA GLU A 24 -1.91 3.27 -0.81
C GLU A 24 -3.02 4.04 -0.10
N GLN A 25 -4.23 3.48 -0.05
CA GLN A 25 -5.33 4.09 0.71
C GLN A 25 -5.00 4.18 2.21
N GLU A 26 -4.46 3.11 2.82
CA GLU A 26 -4.07 3.11 4.23
C GLU A 26 -2.99 4.17 4.53
N ALA A 27 -1.97 4.29 3.66
CA ALA A 27 -0.94 5.31 3.79
C ALA A 27 -1.51 6.74 3.67
N GLU A 28 -2.51 6.94 2.82
CA GLU A 28 -3.16 8.23 2.64
C GLU A 28 -4.04 8.60 3.84
N GLU A 29 -4.74 7.63 4.45
CA GLU A 29 -5.45 7.83 5.71
C GLU A 29 -4.49 8.27 6.82
N HIS A 30 -3.29 7.66 6.89
CA HIS A 30 -2.25 8.10 7.81
C HIS A 30 -1.74 9.52 7.52
N ASN A 31 -1.56 9.90 6.24
CA ASN A 31 -1.18 11.26 5.86
C ASN A 31 -2.23 12.29 6.28
N LEU A 32 -3.51 11.99 6.08
CA LEU A 32 -4.59 12.88 6.46
C LEU A 32 -4.58 13.11 7.98
N VAL A 33 -4.49 12.06 8.78
CA VAL A 33 -4.40 12.20 10.25
C VAL A 33 -3.17 13.01 10.64
N LEU A 34 -2.00 12.74 10.06
CA LEU A 34 -0.77 13.48 10.35
C LEU A 34 -0.90 14.98 10.05
N SER A 35 -1.46 15.35 8.90
CA SER A 35 -1.65 16.76 8.53
C SER A 35 -2.56 17.51 9.50
N THR A 36 -3.60 16.85 10.02
CA THR A 36 -4.47 17.45 11.05
C THR A 36 -3.79 17.60 12.42
N LEU A 37 -2.70 16.87 12.67
CA LEU A 37 -1.96 16.90 13.93
C LEU A 37 -0.75 17.83 13.90
N ASP A 38 -0.33 18.33 12.74
CA ASP A 38 0.89 19.15 12.61
C ASP A 38 0.81 20.46 13.42
N GLU A 39 -0.34 21.15 13.40
CA GLU A 39 -0.55 22.36 14.20
C GLU A 39 -0.52 22.06 15.70
N ALA A 40 -1.19 20.98 16.12
CA ALA A 40 -1.19 20.55 17.51
C ALA A 40 0.20 20.10 17.98
N LEU A 41 1.00 19.49 17.10
CA LEU A 41 2.37 19.11 17.41
C LEU A 41 3.26 20.34 17.62
N ALA A 42 3.09 21.37 16.79
CA ALA A 42 3.88 22.60 16.87
C ALA A 42 3.53 23.45 18.10
N ASN A 43 2.24 23.61 18.38
CA ASN A 43 1.77 24.56 19.39
C ASN A 43 1.41 23.91 20.73
N GLU A 44 0.97 22.66 20.72
CA GLU A 44 0.45 21.96 21.91
C GLU A 44 0.94 20.49 22.00
N PRO A 45 2.25 20.23 21.99
CA PRO A 45 2.79 18.86 21.89
C PRO A 45 2.36 17.93 23.04
N ASN A 46 2.04 18.48 24.22
CA ASN A 46 1.58 17.74 25.39
C ASN A 46 0.05 17.58 25.45
N ARG A 47 -0.70 18.07 24.46
CA ARG A 47 -2.16 17.89 24.38
C ARG A 47 -2.47 16.39 24.38
N LYS A 48 -3.45 16.01 25.21
CA LYS A 48 -3.90 14.61 25.31
C LYS A 48 -4.43 14.12 23.97
N CYS A 49 -4.00 12.93 23.59
CA CYS A 49 -4.43 12.19 22.41
C CYS A 49 -4.89 10.79 22.87
N PHE A 50 -5.99 10.29 22.31
CA PHE A 50 -6.53 8.99 22.70
C PHE A 50 -6.51 8.06 21.50
N ARG A 51 -5.85 6.91 21.65
CA ARG A 51 -5.82 5.86 20.63
C ARG A 51 -6.80 4.75 21.01
N LEU A 52 -7.74 4.45 20.13
CA LEU A 52 -8.65 3.32 20.30
C LEU A 52 -7.96 2.01 19.91
N VAL A 53 -7.87 1.05 20.83
CA VAL A 53 -7.31 -0.29 20.59
C VAL A 53 -8.26 -1.32 21.18
N GLY A 54 -8.85 -2.17 20.32
CA GLY A 54 -9.75 -3.24 20.77
C GLY A 54 -10.92 -2.77 21.61
N GLY A 55 -11.42 -1.55 21.39
CA GLY A 55 -12.51 -0.95 22.17
C GLY A 55 -12.07 -0.15 23.41
N VAL A 56 -10.77 -0.13 23.74
CA VAL A 56 -10.22 0.64 24.88
C VAL A 56 -9.50 1.89 24.37
N LEU A 57 -9.81 3.05 24.95
CA LEU A 57 -9.08 4.30 24.69
C LEU A 57 -7.83 4.37 25.55
N VAL A 58 -6.67 4.46 24.90
CA VAL A 58 -5.37 4.61 25.55
C VAL A 58 -4.95 6.08 25.48
N GLU A 59 -4.76 6.72 26.63
CA GLU A 59 -4.27 8.10 26.72
C GLU A 59 -2.76 8.18 26.37
N ARG A 60 -2.42 9.15 25.52
CA ARG A 60 -1.08 9.53 25.05
C ARG A 60 -1.03 11.05 24.88
N THR A 61 0.09 11.58 24.42
CA THR A 61 0.17 12.98 23.97
C THR A 61 0.41 13.06 22.46
N VAL A 62 0.15 14.23 21.86
CA VAL A 62 0.38 14.47 20.42
C VAL A 62 1.83 14.13 20.03
N LYS A 63 2.82 14.58 20.82
CA LYS A 63 4.24 14.29 20.57
C LYS A 63 4.59 12.80 20.64
N ASP A 64 3.83 11.99 21.36
CA ASP A 64 4.05 10.54 21.45
C ASP A 64 3.41 9.79 20.27
N VAL A 65 2.26 10.28 19.79
CA VAL A 65 1.46 9.61 18.75
C VAL A 65 1.99 9.90 17.35
N VAL A 66 2.42 11.13 17.07
CA VAL A 66 2.88 11.51 15.73
C VAL A 66 4.06 10.66 15.22
N PRO A 67 5.12 10.37 16.02
CA PRO A 67 6.21 9.52 15.57
C PRO A 67 5.77 8.09 15.21
N ALA A 68 4.81 7.53 15.95
CA ALA A 68 4.27 6.21 15.68
C ALA A 68 3.47 6.19 14.37
N LEU A 69 2.64 7.21 14.13
CA LEU A 69 1.89 7.36 12.86
C LEU A 69 2.84 7.51 11.66
N LYS A 70 3.89 8.33 11.78
CA LYS A 70 4.91 8.49 10.73
C LYS A 70 5.62 7.17 10.44
N THR A 71 6.08 6.48 11.49
CA THR A 71 6.77 5.19 11.35
C THR A 71 5.91 4.16 10.64
N ASN A 72 4.62 4.07 11.01
CA ASN A 72 3.69 3.13 10.39
C ASN A 72 3.47 3.46 8.91
N ARG A 73 3.18 4.72 8.59
CA ARG A 73 3.03 5.18 7.20
C ARG A 73 4.27 4.87 6.36
N ASP A 74 5.46 5.20 6.87
CA ASP A 74 6.72 4.98 6.15
C ASP A 74 6.98 3.48 5.95
N GLY A 75 6.57 2.65 6.92
CA GLY A 75 6.56 1.20 6.78
C GLY A 75 5.66 0.72 5.64
N ILE A 76 4.42 1.23 5.58
CA ILE A 76 3.46 0.92 4.50
C ILE A 76 4.03 1.34 3.15
N GLN A 77 4.60 2.55 3.02
CA GLN A 77 5.22 3.03 1.78
C GLN A 77 6.37 2.14 1.31
N LYS A 78 7.20 1.63 2.23
CA LYS A 78 8.25 0.66 1.89
C LYS A 78 7.67 -0.66 1.37
N VAL A 79 6.59 -1.15 1.97
CA VAL A 79 5.90 -2.37 1.49
C VAL A 79 5.31 -2.14 0.10
N ILE A 80 4.68 -0.98 -0.15
CA ILE A 80 4.17 -0.60 -1.48
C ILE A 80 5.31 -0.61 -2.50
N ALA A 81 6.45 0.02 -2.21
CA ALA A 81 7.60 0.03 -3.11
C ALA A 81 8.06 -1.39 -3.48
N ASN A 82 8.17 -2.27 -2.49
CA ASN A 82 8.53 -3.68 -2.72
C ASN A 82 7.48 -4.43 -3.57
N LEU A 83 6.18 -4.14 -3.39
CA LEU A 83 5.12 -4.75 -4.19
C LEU A 83 5.12 -4.23 -5.63
N VAL A 84 5.42 -2.95 -5.84
CA VAL A 84 5.58 -2.34 -7.18
C VAL A 84 6.76 -2.97 -7.92
N GLU A 85 7.88 -3.22 -7.23
CA GLU A 85 9.01 -3.94 -7.83
C GLU A 85 8.63 -5.38 -8.22
N GLN A 86 7.93 -6.11 -7.35
CA GLN A 86 7.42 -7.45 -7.66
C GLN A 86 6.45 -7.45 -8.84
N TYR A 87 5.54 -6.47 -8.88
CA TYR A 87 4.60 -6.30 -9.98
C TYR A 87 5.35 -6.10 -11.30
N LYS A 88 6.32 -5.19 -11.34
CA LYS A 88 7.11 -4.92 -12.56
C LYS A 88 7.88 -6.15 -13.03
N ALA A 89 8.54 -6.86 -12.12
CA ALA A 89 9.27 -8.08 -12.46
C ALA A 89 8.32 -9.15 -13.06
N LYS A 90 7.14 -9.33 -12.46
CA LYS A 90 6.11 -10.27 -12.95
C LYS A 90 5.50 -9.85 -14.28
N ASP A 91 5.29 -8.55 -14.48
CA ASP A 91 4.77 -8.00 -15.72
C ASP A 91 5.76 -8.21 -16.86
N GLU A 92 7.05 -8.00 -16.61
CA GLU A 92 8.12 -8.29 -17.58
C GLU A 92 8.19 -9.78 -17.95
N GLU A 93 8.08 -10.69 -16.97
CA GLU A 93 7.98 -12.13 -17.22
C GLU A 93 6.76 -12.48 -18.07
N PHE A 94 5.62 -11.86 -17.76
CA PHE A 94 4.38 -12.07 -18.50
C PHE A 94 4.47 -11.55 -19.95
N GLU A 95 5.08 -10.38 -20.16
CA GLU A 95 5.35 -9.84 -21.50
C GLU A 95 6.32 -10.70 -22.30
N LYS A 96 7.30 -11.34 -21.66
CA LYS A 96 8.20 -12.31 -22.32
C LYS A 96 7.41 -13.55 -22.76
N LEU A 97 6.59 -14.12 -21.88
CA LEU A 97 5.72 -15.26 -22.20
C LEU A 97 4.82 -14.95 -23.41
N LYS A 98 4.16 -13.77 -23.42
CA LYS A 98 3.31 -13.36 -24.54
C LYS A 98 4.07 -13.29 -25.86
N ARG A 99 5.30 -12.77 -25.84
CA ARG A 99 6.16 -12.69 -27.03
C ARG A 99 6.63 -14.06 -27.50
N GLU A 100 7.13 -14.91 -26.60
CA GLU A 100 7.65 -16.25 -26.93
C GLU A 100 6.58 -17.13 -27.58
N TYR A 101 5.34 -17.05 -27.09
CA TYR A 101 4.23 -17.86 -27.57
C TYR A 101 3.34 -17.16 -28.60
N ASN A 102 3.74 -15.97 -29.08
CA ASN A 102 2.96 -15.15 -30.02
C ASN A 102 1.50 -14.96 -29.58
N ILE A 103 1.27 -14.80 -28.27
CA ILE A 103 -0.06 -14.59 -27.70
C ILE A 103 -0.54 -13.21 -28.13
N ARG A 104 -1.55 -13.18 -29.00
CA ARG A 104 -2.18 -11.93 -29.43
C ARG A 104 -3.27 -11.55 -28.43
N PRO A 105 -3.36 -10.27 -28.02
CA PRO A 105 -4.56 -9.77 -27.36
C PRO A 105 -5.76 -10.12 -28.25
N ALA A 106 -6.81 -10.69 -27.68
CA ALA A 106 -8.07 -10.83 -28.40
C ALA A 106 -8.47 -9.42 -28.85
N SER A 107 -8.53 -9.20 -30.16
CA SER A 107 -9.01 -7.94 -30.72
C SER A 107 -10.38 -7.67 -30.13
N ALA A 108 -10.51 -6.61 -29.36
CA ALA A 108 -11.79 -6.11 -28.88
C ALA A 108 -12.63 -5.79 -30.12
N GLY A 109 -13.58 -6.67 -30.42
CA GLY A 109 -14.63 -6.43 -31.40
C GLY A 109 -15.75 -5.62 -30.79
#